data_AF-A0A7C2RE24-F1
#
_entry.id   AF-A0A7C2RE24-F1
#
_cell.length_a   1.000
_cell.length_b   1.000
_cell.length_c   1.000
_cell.angle_alpha   90.00
_cell.angle_beta   90.00
_cell.angle_gamma   90.00
#
_symmetry.space_group_name_H-M   'P 1'
#
loop_
_entity.id
_entity.type
_entity.pdbx_description
1 polymer ?
#
loop_
_entity_poly.entity_id
_entity_poly.type
_entity_poly.pdbx_seq_one_letter_code
_entity_poly.pdbx_strand_id
1 'polypeptide(L)' 'VKRATSVVRVLQDEFGVNPKRMTAAGRSYYIPVASNETAEGRAANRRTRIVILPKLDQFYNLIEQGMKEAK' A
#
# COMPACT_ATOMS: atom_id res chain seq x y z
N VAL A 1 -0.10 -14.21 6.03
CA VAL A 1 -0.08 -12.72 6.21
C VAL A 1 1.12 -12.19 7.01
N LYS A 2 1.87 -13.04 7.74
CA LYS A 2 2.99 -12.64 8.65
C LYS A 2 3.95 -11.54 8.14
N ARG A 3 4.37 -11.57 6.85
CA ARG A 3 5.25 -10.54 6.26
C ARG A 3 4.63 -9.14 6.23
N ALA A 4 3.39 -9.02 5.74
CA ALA A 4 2.71 -7.73 5.66
C ALA A 4 2.45 -7.15 7.06
N THR A 5 2.08 -8.00 8.02
CA THR A 5 1.88 -7.59 9.42
C THR A 5 3.18 -7.09 10.06
N SER A 6 4.32 -7.70 9.74
CA SER A 6 5.63 -7.27 10.27
C SER A 6 5.99 -5.86 9.80
N VAL A 7 5.71 -5.54 8.53
CA VAL A 7 5.93 -4.18 7.99
C VAL A 7 5.01 -3.16 8.66
N VAL A 8 3.74 -3.49 8.89
CA VAL A 8 2.81 -2.59 9.59
C VAL A 8 3.24 -2.33 11.04
N ARG A 9 3.78 -3.35 11.73
CA ARG A 9 4.34 -3.17 13.08
C ARG A 9 5.53 -2.22 13.08
N VAL A 10 6.49 -2.37 12.16
CA VAL A 10 7.61 -1.44 12.02
C VAL A 10 7.11 -0.01 11.79
N LEU A 11 6.13 0.18 10.90
CA LEU A 11 5.55 1.51 10.65
C LEU A 11 4.84 2.10 11.87
N GLN A 12 4.23 1.26 12.70
CA GLN A 12 3.59 1.68 13.94
C GLN A 12 4.63 2.02 15.03
N ASP A 13 5.56 1.10 15.28
CA ASP A 13 6.45 1.12 16.44
C ASP A 13 7.64 2.08 16.24
N GLU A 14 8.22 2.12 15.04
CA GLU A 14 9.40 2.97 14.73
C GLU A 14 9.00 4.33 14.17
N PHE A 15 7.94 4.41 13.38
CA PHE A 15 7.54 5.64 12.67
C PHE A 15 6.26 6.28 13.22
N GLY A 16 5.63 5.70 14.25
CA GLY A 16 4.45 6.27 14.90
C GLY A 16 3.22 6.39 14.01
N VAL A 17 3.15 5.63 12.90
CA VAL A 17 2.02 5.72 11.98
C VAL A 17 0.77 5.16 12.67
N ASN A 18 -0.31 5.94 12.66
CA ASN A 18 -1.56 5.53 13.30
C ASN A 18 -2.08 4.21 12.68
N PRO A 19 -2.27 3.14 13.48
CA PRO A 19 -2.69 1.83 12.98
C PRO A 19 -4.07 1.87 12.31
N LYS A 20 -4.95 2.81 12.68
CA LYS A 20 -6.26 2.99 12.02
C LYS A 20 -6.14 3.43 10.56
N ARG A 21 -4.97 3.92 10.12
CA ARG A 21 -4.70 4.35 8.74
C ARG A 21 -4.02 3.26 7.92
N MET A 22 -3.77 2.08 8.48
CA MET A 22 -3.00 1.01 7.86
C MET A 22 -3.76 -0.32 7.86
N THR A 23 -3.70 -1.04 6.76
CA THR A 23 -4.31 -2.38 6.63
C THR A 23 -3.27 -3.35 6.07
N ALA A 24 -2.98 -4.44 6.81
CA ALA A 24 -2.10 -5.51 6.34
C ALA A 24 -2.91 -6.57 5.59
N ALA A 25 -2.57 -6.85 4.33
CA ALA A 25 -3.19 -7.89 3.53
C ALA A 25 -2.16 -8.83 2.91
N GLY A 26 -2.49 -10.12 2.78
CA GLY A 26 -1.69 -11.11 2.07
C GLY A 26 -2.45 -11.62 0.85
N ARG A 27 -1.84 -11.58 -0.33
CA ARG A 27 -2.48 -12.03 -1.59
C ARG A 27 -1.99 -13.39 -2.10
N SER A 28 -1.11 -14.06 -1.36
CA SER A 28 -0.56 -15.37 -1.70
C SER A 28 -0.06 -15.44 -3.16
N TYR A 29 -0.10 -16.61 -3.78
CA TYR A 29 0.29 -16.87 -5.17
C TYR A 29 -0.79 -16.53 -6.20
N TYR A 30 -1.96 -16.02 -5.78
CA TYR A 30 -3.09 -15.77 -6.69
C TYR A 30 -2.87 -14.57 -7.63
N ILE A 31 -1.89 -13.72 -7.33
CA ILE A 31 -1.57 -12.54 -8.16
C ILE A 31 -0.05 -12.50 -8.38
N PRO A 32 0.50 -13.40 -9.21
CA PRO A 32 1.91 -13.39 -9.55
C PRO A 32 2.24 -12.20 -10.47
N VAL A 33 3.45 -11.69 -10.37
CA VAL A 33 4.00 -10.70 -11.33
C VAL A 33 4.81 -11.36 -12.42
N ALA A 34 5.43 -12.48 -12.08
CA ALA A 34 6.28 -13.27 -12.95
C ALA A 34 5.85 -14.74 -12.86
N SER A 35 6.27 -15.54 -13.83
CA SER A 35 6.02 -16.98 -13.82
C SER A 35 6.51 -17.64 -12.53
N ASN A 36 5.76 -18.61 -11.99
CA ASN A 36 6.20 -19.42 -10.85
C ASN A 36 7.09 -20.61 -11.28
N GLU A 37 7.28 -20.81 -12.57
CA GLU A 37 8.05 -21.93 -13.11
C GLU A 37 9.56 -21.79 -12.82
N THR A 38 10.10 -20.57 -12.87
CA THR A 38 11.53 -20.31 -12.63
C THR A 38 11.83 -19.90 -11.19
N ALA A 39 13.05 -20.16 -10.72
CA ALA A 39 13.49 -19.77 -9.39
C ALA A 39 13.49 -18.24 -9.23
N GLU A 40 13.89 -17.55 -10.29
CA GLU A 40 13.93 -16.10 -10.42
C GLU A 40 12.53 -15.50 -10.35
N GLY A 41 11.57 -16.09 -11.07
CA GLY A 41 10.17 -15.64 -11.06
C GLY A 41 9.51 -15.83 -9.70
N ARG A 42 9.75 -16.97 -9.03
CA ARG A 42 9.34 -17.17 -7.63
C ARG A 42 9.97 -16.16 -6.68
N ALA A 43 11.23 -15.78 -6.90
CA ALA A 43 11.90 -14.76 -6.09
C ALA A 43 11.25 -13.39 -6.28
N ALA A 44 10.97 -12.99 -7.52
CA ALA A 44 10.26 -11.74 -7.82
C ALA A 44 8.83 -11.70 -7.23
N ASN A 45 8.15 -12.83 -7.17
CA ASN A 45 6.80 -12.94 -6.58
C ASN A 45 6.80 -12.78 -5.04
N ARG A 46 7.93 -12.97 -4.35
CA ARG A 46 8.07 -12.81 -2.88
C ARG A 46 8.22 -11.34 -2.46
N ARG A 47 7.25 -10.48 -2.80
CA ARG A 47 7.29 -9.02 -2.55
C ARG A 47 6.23 -8.52 -1.56
N THR A 48 6.48 -7.35 -0.96
CA THR A 48 5.49 -6.56 -0.22
C THR A 48 5.18 -5.31 -1.03
N ARG A 49 3.89 -4.98 -1.25
CA ARG A 49 3.47 -3.76 -1.94
C ARG A 49 2.80 -2.83 -0.93
N ILE A 50 3.24 -1.57 -0.90
CA ILE A 50 2.62 -0.51 -0.11
C ILE A 50 1.78 0.32 -1.09
N VAL A 51 0.49 0.47 -0.79
CA VAL A 51 -0.42 1.29 -1.60
C VAL A 51 -0.91 2.42 -0.71
N ILE A 52 -0.58 3.65 -1.08
CA ILE A 52 -1.00 4.84 -0.37
C ILE A 52 -2.26 5.35 -1.06
N LEU A 53 -3.38 5.28 -0.36
CA LEU A 53 -4.64 5.83 -0.84
C LEU A 53 -4.79 7.27 -0.32
N PRO A 54 -5.00 8.26 -1.20
CA PRO A 54 -5.35 9.60 -0.75
C PRO A 54 -6.74 9.57 -0.10
N LYS A 55 -6.99 10.49 0.85
CA LYS A 55 -8.35 10.73 1.32
C LYS A 55 -9.12 11.41 0.21
N LEU A 56 -10.07 10.70 -0.39
CA LEU A 56 -10.84 11.17 -1.54
C LEU A 56 -11.52 12.51 -1.23
N ASP A 57 -12.05 12.68 -0.02
CA ASP A 57 -12.68 13.92 0.43
C ASP A 57 -11.71 15.10 0.45
N GLN A 58 -10.47 14.89 0.94
CA GLN A 58 -9.43 15.93 0.92
C GLN A 58 -8.98 16.25 -0.50
N PHE A 59 -8.95 15.24 -1.37
CA PHE A 59 -8.63 15.42 -2.78
C PHE A 59 -9.72 16.26 -3.49
N TYR A 60 -11.00 15.97 -3.28
CA TYR A 60 -12.09 16.76 -3.87
C TYR A 60 -12.10 18.21 -3.38
N ASN A 61 -11.86 18.44 -2.08
CA ASN A 61 -11.76 19.79 -1.54
C ASN A 61 -10.60 20.59 -2.16
N LEU A 62 -9.46 19.95 -2.40
CA LEU A 62 -8.30 20.58 -3.05
C LEU A 62 -8.61 20.97 -4.49
N ILE A 63 -9.29 20.10 -5.24
CA ILE A 63 -9.73 20.39 -6.62
C ILE A 63 -10.75 21.53 -6.62
N GLU A 64 -11.73 21.52 -5.71
CA GLU A 64 -12.75 22.57 -5.63
C GLU A 64 -12.14 23.94 -5.27
N GLN A 65 -11.18 23.98 -4.35
CA GLN A 65 -10.43 25.20 -4.02
C GLN A 65 -9.62 25.72 -5.20
N GLY A 66 -8.86 24.84 -5.88
CA GLY A 66 -8.09 25.23 -7.07
C GLY A 66 -8.97 25.71 -8.22
N MET A 67 -10.17 25.13 -8.39
CA MET A 67 -11.15 25.59 -9.37
C MET A 67 -11.80 26.94 -9.00
N LYS A 68 -11.89 27.26 -7.70
CA LYS A 68 -12.39 28.56 -7.22
C LYS A 68 -11.35 29.67 -7.37
N GLU A 69 -10.07 29.37 -7.19
CA GLU A 69 -8.97 30.34 -7.39
C GLU A 69 -8.69 30.64 -8.86
N ALA A 70 -9.01 29.71 -9.76
CA ALA A 70 -8.86 29.88 -11.20
C ALA A 70 -9.98 30.72 -11.86
N LYS A 71 -10.99 31.15 -11.09
CA LYS A 71 -12.15 31.92 -11.54
C LYS A 71 -12.08 33.35 -11.01
#